data_AF-A0A1Y3BKX9-F1
#
_entry.id   AF-A0A1Y3BKX9-F1
#
_cell.length_a   1.000
_cell.length_b   1.000
_cell.length_c   1.000
_cell.angle_alpha   90.00
_cell.angle_beta   90.00
_cell.angle_gamma   90.00
#
_symmetry.space_group_name_H-M   'P 1'
#
loop_
_entity.id
_entity.type
_entity.pdbx_description
1 polymer ?
#
loop_
_entity_poly.entity_id
_entity_poly.type
_entity_poly.pdbx_seq_one_letter_code
_entity_poly.pdbx_strand_id
1 'polypeptide(L)'
;MRMVVQSFVKKKGYVVLQWKRFEMEKGKFQWRVVYKKWLFSTAMKPIVGWRIDSDNIMAHHLQVCPFYERNIRTEPFRICEFDPSILPNNNNNNN
;
A
#
# COMPACT_ATOMS: atom_id res chain seq x y z
N MET A 1 8.45 -7.16 -4.43
CA MET A 1 7.82 -6.35 -3.36
C MET A 1 7.22 -5.02 -3.84
N ARG A 2 7.82 -4.32 -4.83
CA ARG A 2 7.34 -2.99 -5.31
C ARG A 2 5.91 -2.99 -5.93
N MET A 3 5.55 -4.03 -6.68
CA MET A 3 4.22 -4.15 -7.31
C MET A 3 3.10 -4.43 -6.30
N VAL A 4 3.40 -5.12 -5.19
CA VAL A 4 2.42 -5.38 -4.11
C VAL A 4 2.02 -4.06 -3.47
N VAL A 5 2.96 -3.16 -3.20
CA VAL A 5 2.65 -1.86 -2.58
C VAL A 5 2.04 -0.88 -3.58
N GLN A 6 2.42 -0.93 -4.87
CA GLN A 6 1.85 -0.06 -5.90
C GLN A 6 0.37 -0.38 -6.20
N SER A 7 0.00 -1.67 -6.26
CA SER A 7 -1.41 -2.08 -6.36
C SER A 7 -2.16 -1.84 -5.05
N PHE A 8 -1.53 -2.00 -3.89
CA PHE A 8 -2.13 -1.64 -2.59
C PHE A 8 -2.36 -0.14 -2.44
N VAL A 9 -1.48 0.74 -2.93
CA VAL A 9 -1.66 2.20 -2.85
C VAL A 9 -2.73 2.67 -3.83
N LYS A 10 -2.83 2.07 -5.02
CA LYS A 10 -3.95 2.33 -5.95
C LYS A 10 -5.29 1.80 -5.44
N LYS A 11 -5.31 0.72 -4.63
CA LYS A 11 -6.52 0.17 -3.98
C LYS A 11 -6.84 0.73 -2.59
N LYS A 12 -5.85 1.26 -1.86
CA LYS A 12 -5.92 1.59 -0.42
C LYS A 12 -5.12 2.85 -0.02
N GLY A 13 -5.00 3.85 -0.90
CA GLY A 13 -4.94 5.21 -0.36
C GLY A 13 -6.14 5.38 0.57
N TYR A 14 -5.95 5.80 1.82
CA TYR A 14 -7.09 5.91 2.72
C TYR A 14 -7.76 7.26 2.51
N VAL A 15 -9.07 7.23 2.26
CA VAL A 15 -9.87 8.44 2.12
C VAL A 15 -10.14 8.97 3.52
N VAL A 16 -9.65 10.17 3.80
CA VAL A 16 -10.03 10.90 5.02
C VAL A 16 -11.22 11.78 4.70
N LEU A 17 -12.32 11.55 5.42
CA LEU A 17 -13.47 12.44 5.41
C LEU A 17 -13.20 13.60 6.36
N GLN A 18 -13.13 14.81 5.82
CA GLN A 18 -13.07 16.01 6.64
C GLN A 18 -14.50 16.40 7.02
N TRP A 19 -14.82 16.24 8.30
CA TRP A 19 -16.09 16.62 8.87
C TRP A 19 -16.03 18.06 9.38
N LYS A 20 -17.08 18.84 9.11
CA LYS A 20 -17.28 20.16 9.68
C LYS A 20 -18.64 20.21 10.35
N ARG A 21 -18.68 20.83 11.53
CA ARG A 21 -19.91 21.06 12.28
C ARG A 21 -20.58 22.33 11.76
N PHE A 22 -21.87 22.23 11.47
CA PHE A 22 -22.71 23.35 11.03
C PHE A 22 -23.89 23.50 11.97
N GLU A 23 -24.24 24.73 12.29
CA GLU A 23 -25.49 25.06 12.97
C GLU A 23 -26.58 25.19 11.91
N MET A 24 -27.64 24.39 12.03
CA MET A 24 -28.77 24.42 11.09
C MET A 24 -29.87 25.36 11.59
N GLU A 25 -30.14 25.28 12.88
CA GLU A 25 -31.10 26.09 13.62
C GLU A 25 -30.48 26.39 14.98
N LYS A 26 -31.01 27.39 15.70
CA LYS A 26 -30.49 27.81 17.01
C LYS A 26 -30.32 26.60 17.94
N GLY A 27 -29.06 26.26 18.23
CA GLY A 27 -28.69 25.16 19.12
C GLY A 27 -28.73 23.75 18.50
N LYS A 28 -29.11 23.58 17.23
CA LYS A 28 -29.06 22.29 16.52
C LYS A 28 -27.86 22.23 15.59
N PHE A 29 -26.97 21.29 15.87
CA PHE A 29 -25.75 21.08 15.10
C PHE A 29 -25.81 19.79 14.29
N GLN A 30 -25.29 19.85 13.07
CA GLN A 30 -25.09 18.67 12.23
C GLN A 30 -23.63 18.60 11.78
N TRP A 31 -23.06 17.40 11.83
CA TRP A 31 -21.78 17.12 11.20
C TRP A 31 -22.00 16.76 9.73
N ARG A 32 -21.27 17.43 8.84
CA ARG A 32 -21.30 17.13 7.41
C ARG A 32 -19.88 16.92 6.90
N VAL A 33 -19.71 15.95 6.02
CA VAL A 33 -18.47 15.79 5.25
C VAL A 33 -18.39 16.96 4.28
N VAL A 34 -17.39 17.80 4.45
CA VAL A 34 -17.13 18.93 3.55
C VAL A 34 -16.11 18.58 2.47
N TYR A 35 -15.15 17.71 2.78
CA TYR A 35 -14.13 17.28 1.83
C TYR A 35 -13.81 15.81 1.97
N LYS A 36 -13.56 15.16 0.83
CA LYS A 36 -12.93 13.84 0.75
C LYS A 36 -11.48 14.05 0.32
N LYS A 37 -10.54 13.79 1.22
CA LYS A 37 -9.10 13.95 0.94
C LYS A 37 -8.47 12.58 0.72
N TRP A 38 -7.78 12.44 -0.40
CA TRP A 38 -6.92 11.30 -0.67
C TRP A 38 -5.56 11.57 -0.07
N LEU A 39 -5.23 10.85 1.00
CA LEU A 39 -3.91 10.92 1.60
C LEU A 39 -3.09 9.74 1.11
N PHE A 40 -1.89 10.04 0.65
CA PHE A 40 -0.87 9.06 0.32
C PHE A 40 0.13 9.05 1.47
N SER A 41 0.53 7.87 1.92
CA SER A 41 1.56 7.76 2.95
C SER A 41 2.86 8.39 2.44
N THR A 42 3.40 9.34 3.21
CA THR A 42 4.72 9.93 2.96
C THR A 42 5.87 8.99 3.31
N ALA A 43 5.58 7.85 3.95
CA ALA A 43 6.56 6.81 4.25
C ALA A 43 7.19 6.21 2.98
N MET A 44 6.58 6.46 1.81
CA MET A 44 7.09 6.02 0.53
C MET A 44 7.70 7.21 -0.23
N LYS A 45 8.97 7.50 0.04
CA LYS A 45 9.76 8.35 -0.86
C LYS A 45 9.96 7.63 -2.20
N PRO A 46 10.08 8.37 -3.32
CA PRO A 46 10.47 7.78 -4.60
C PRO A 46 11.76 6.99 -4.42
N ILE A 47 11.74 5.70 -4.75
CA ILE A 47 12.93 4.87 -4.65
C ILE A 47 13.81 5.16 -5.86
N VAL A 48 14.83 6.00 -5.66
CA VAL A 48 15.78 6.47 -6.68
C VAL A 48 16.72 5.36 -7.15
N GLY A 49 16.94 4.33 -6.32
CA GLY A 49 17.75 3.17 -6.67
C GLY A 49 17.56 2.05 -5.67
N TRP A 50 17.81 0.82 -6.09
CA TRP A 50 17.91 -0.33 -5.19
C TRP A 50 19.33 -0.34 -4.62
N ARG A 51 19.45 -0.32 -3.30
CA ARG A 51 20.73 -0.44 -2.60
C ARG A 51 20.60 -1.45 -1.49
N ILE A 52 21.69 -2.13 -1.20
CA ILE A 52 21.81 -2.92 0.01
C ILE A 52 21.88 -1.94 1.19
N ASP A 53 21.12 -2.22 2.23
CA ASP A 53 21.13 -1.44 3.46
C ASP A 53 22.50 -1.58 4.13
N SER A 54 23.15 -0.44 4.39
CA SER A 54 24.50 -0.40 4.97
C SER A 54 24.54 -0.99 6.37
N ASP A 55 23.43 -0.91 7.10
CA ASP A 55 23.35 -1.34 8.49
C ASP A 55 22.98 -2.83 8.59
N ASN A 56 22.64 -3.45 7.45
CA ASN A 56 22.29 -4.86 7.39
C ASN A 56 23.55 -5.73 7.22
N ILE A 57 24.11 -6.14 8.35
CA ILE A 57 25.30 -7.00 8.46
C ILE A 57 25.16 -8.28 7.61
N MET A 58 23.97 -8.89 7.60
CA MET A 58 23.72 -10.08 6.79
C MET A 58 23.80 -9.77 5.30
N ALA A 59 23.26 -8.64 4.86
CA ALA A 59 23.31 -8.24 3.46
C ALA A 59 24.74 -7.94 2.99
N HIS A 60 25.61 -7.42 3.88
CA HIS A 60 27.04 -7.26 3.58
C HIS A 60 27.76 -8.62 3.49
N HIS A 61 27.52 -9.52 4.44
CA HIS A 61 28.10 -10.86 4.42
C HIS A 61 27.72 -11.64 3.15
N LEU A 62 26.44 -11.61 2.76
CA LEU A 62 25.94 -12.31 1.57
C LEU A 62 26.56 -11.82 0.26
N GLN A 63 27.12 -10.59 0.20
CA GLN A 63 27.84 -10.13 -0.99
C GLN A 63 29.15 -10.86 -1.23
N VAL A 64 29.84 -11.25 -0.15
CA VAL A 64 31.19 -11.84 -0.19
C VAL A 64 31.21 -13.30 0.22
N CYS A 65 30.09 -13.84 0.66
CA CYS A 65 30.01 -15.19 1.21
C CYS A 65 30.27 -16.24 0.12
N PRO A 66 31.32 -17.08 0.25
CA PRO A 66 31.64 -18.11 -0.73
C PRO A 66 30.64 -19.26 -0.74
N PHE A 67 29.82 -19.37 0.31
CA PHE A 67 28.76 -20.38 0.44
C PHE A 67 27.38 -19.87 0.04
N TYR A 68 27.27 -18.58 -0.36
CA TYR A 68 25.99 -18.03 -0.75
C TYR A 68 25.71 -18.28 -2.24
N GLU A 69 24.98 -19.36 -2.51
CA GLU A 69 24.53 -19.69 -3.86
C GLU A 69 23.32 -18.84 -4.26
N ARG A 70 23.57 -17.85 -5.13
CA ARG A 70 22.53 -16.95 -5.64
C ARG A 70 21.65 -17.67 -6.65
N ASN A 71 20.45 -18.06 -6.23
CA ASN A 71 19.40 -18.56 -7.11
C ASN A 71 18.75 -17.41 -7.91
N ILE A 72 19.47 -16.88 -8.89
CA ILE A 72 18.95 -15.86 -9.81
C ILE A 72 18.22 -16.58 -10.94
N ARG A 73 16.88 -16.61 -10.87
CA ARG A 73 16.07 -17.02 -12.02
C ARG A 73 16.27 -16.00 -13.15
N THR A 74 17.00 -16.40 -14.19
CA THR A 74 17.22 -15.60 -15.41
C THR A 74 16.08 -15.73 -16.41
N GLU A 75 15.30 -16.80 -16.32
CA GLU A 75 14.18 -17.04 -17.22
C GLU A 75 13.01 -16.07 -16.94
N PRO A 76 12.43 -15.45 -17.98
CA PRO A 76 11.23 -14.64 -17.83
C PRO A 76 10.11 -15.47 -17.20
N PHE A 77 9.55 -15.01 -16.07
CA PHE A 77 8.37 -15.62 -15.47
C PHE A 77 7.18 -14.68 -15.61
N ARG A 78 6.00 -15.25 -15.91
CA ARG A 78 4.76 -14.47 -15.88
C ARG A 78 4.46 -14.11 -14.44
N ILE A 79 4.34 -12.82 -14.19
CA ILE A 79 3.66 -12.33 -12.99
C ILE A 79 2.19 -12.62 -13.25
N CYS A 80 1.59 -13.60 -12.55
CA CYS A 80 0.17 -13.89 -12.70
C CYS A 80 -0.65 -12.60 -12.57
N GLU A 81 -1.56 -12.38 -13.52
CA GLU A 81 -2.51 -11.28 -13.45
C GLU A 81 -3.38 -11.46 -12.20
N PHE A 82 -3.69 -10.36 -11.53
CA PHE A 82 -4.56 -10.38 -10.36
C PHE A 82 -5.92 -10.95 -10.76
N ASP A 83 -6.24 -12.15 -10.28
CA ASP A 83 -7.56 -12.76 -10.48
C ASP A 83 -8.56 -12.14 -9.49
N PRO A 84 -9.58 -11.39 -9.96
CA PRO A 84 -10.59 -10.81 -9.08
C PRO A 84 -11.47 -11.84 -8.37
N SER A 85 -11.51 -13.09 -8.85
CA SER A 85 -12.37 -14.16 -8.32
C SER A 85 -11.91 -14.70 -6.96
N ILE A 86 -10.65 -14.46 -6.57
CA ILE A 86 -10.10 -14.87 -5.26
C ILE A 86 -10.52 -13.96 -4.10
N LEU A 87 -11.26 -12.87 -4.37
CA LEU A 87 -11.78 -12.03 -3.31
C LEU A 87 -13.06 -12.66 -2.72
N PRO A 88 -13.17 -12.77 -1.38
CA PRO A 88 -14.37 -13.30 -0.75
C PRO A 88 -15.57 -12.41 -1.09
N ASN A 89 -16.62 -13.04 -1.64
CA ASN A 89 -17.88 -12.40 -2.00
C ASN A 89 -18.61 -11.97 -0.72
N ASN A 90 -18.40 -10.72 -0.30
CA ASN A 90 -19.06 -10.17 0.89
C ASN A 90 -20.45 -9.62 0.51
N ASN A 91 -21.31 -10.50 -0.01
CA ASN A 91 -22.74 -10.21 -0.18
C ASN A 91 -23.45 -10.43 1.16
N ASN A 92 -23.23 -9.52 2.10
CA ASN A 92 -24.13 -9.36 3.24
C ASN A 92 -25.35 -8.57 2.76
N ASN A 93 -26.28 -9.27 2.12
CA ASN A 93 -27.64 -8.78 1.93
C ASN A 93 -28.36 -8.86 3.28
N ASN A 94 -28.34 -7.75 4.01
CA ASN A 94 -29.27 -7.52 5.11
C ASN A 94 -30.64 -7.22 4.49
N ASN A 95 -31.50 -8.24 4.41
CA ASN A 95 -32.96 -8.07 4.40
C ASN A 95 -33.47 -8.07 5.85
#